data_AF-A0A9C9EQH7-F1
#
_entry.id   AF-A0A9C9EQH7-F1
#
_cell.length_a   1.000
_cell.length_b   1.000
_cell.length_c   1.000
_cell.angle_alpha   90.00
_cell.angle_beta   90.00
_cell.angle_gamma   90.00
#
_symmetry.space_group_name_H-M   'P 1'
#
loop_
_entity.id
_entity.type
_entity.pdbx_description
1 polymer ?
#
loop_
_entity_poly.entity_id
_entity_poly.type
_entity_poly.pdbx_seq_one_letter_code
_entity_poly.pdbx_strand_id
1 'polypeptide(L)' 'MIEFFKRFFSWGEDLAIDLGTATTLVYVKERGIVLNEPSVLVVNGDNGEIIAVGMEAKLMFGRTPGKITAIRPMKD' A
#
# COMPACT_ATOMS: atom_id res chain seq x y z
N MET A 1 8.58 0.84 5.85
CA MET A 1 7.30 1.34 6.41
C MET A 1 7.51 2.32 7.57
N ILE A 2 8.20 1.96 8.65
CA ILE A 2 8.41 2.84 9.82
C ILE A 2 9.09 4.18 9.43
N GLU A 3 10.10 4.13 8.56
CA GLU A 3 10.83 5.33 8.13
C GLU A 3 9.99 6.26 7.24
N PHE A 4 9.11 5.68 6.42
CA PHE A 4 8.11 6.43 5.67
C PHE A 4 7.21 7.20 6.64
N PHE A 5 6.67 6.52 7.65
CA PHE A 5 5.77 7.16 8.60
C PHE A 5 6.45 8.30 9.37
N LYS A 6 7.69 8.10 9.84
CA LYS A 6 8.45 9.14 10.53
C LYS A 6 8.79 10.35 9.65
N ARG A 7 9.02 10.13 8.35
CA ARG A 7 9.32 11.21 7.41
C ARG A 7 8.11 12.08 7.11
N PHE A 8 6.92 11.47 7.05
CA PHE A 8 5.73 12.14 6.53
C PHE A 8 4.69 12.51 7.58
N PHE A 9 4.70 11.88 8.76
CA PHE A 9 3.70 12.13 9.80
C PHE A 9 4.36 12.58 11.11
N SER A 10 3.89 13.70 11.62
CA SER A 10 4.10 14.11 13.01
C SER A 10 2.85 13.82 13.83
N TRP A 11 2.99 13.76 15.16
CA TRP A 11 1.83 13.60 16.04
C TRP A 11 0.88 14.80 15.90
N GLY A 12 -0.41 14.54 15.68
CA GLY A 12 -1.46 15.57 15.64
C GLY A 12 -1.73 16.19 14.26
N GLU A 13 -1.24 15.62 13.17
CA GLU A 13 -1.56 16.11 11.82
C GLU A 13 -2.95 15.66 11.34
N ASP A 14 -3.65 16.57 10.64
CA ASP A 14 -4.91 16.29 9.95
C ASP A 14 -4.62 15.49 8.66
N LEU A 15 -5.24 14.33 8.51
CA LEU A 15 -5.00 13.41 7.39
C LEU A 15 -6.30 12.86 6.80
N ALA A 16 -6.28 12.72 5.47
CA ALA A 16 -7.34 12.09 4.68
C ALA A 16 -6.75 10.92 3.89
N ILE A 17 -7.45 9.79 3.91
CA ILE A 17 -7.02 8.55 3.24
C ILE A 17 -8.12 8.15 2.26
N ASP A 18 -7.74 8.00 0.99
CA ASP A 18 -8.58 7.41 -0.04
C ASP A 18 -8.14 5.95 -0.26
N LEU A 19 -9.04 5.01 -0.03
CA LEU A 19 -8.81 3.57 -0.17
C LEU A 19 -9.54 3.05 -1.41
N GLY A 20 -9.07 3.41 -2.59
CA GLY A 20 -9.62 2.95 -3.85
C GLY A 20 -9.29 1.47 -4.15
N THR A 21 -10.05 0.86 -5.06
CA THR A 21 -9.78 -0.51 -5.57
C THR A 21 -8.51 -0.61 -6.41
N ALA A 22 -8.11 0.50 -7.04
CA ALA A 22 -6.90 0.58 -7.86
C ALA A 22 -5.72 1.25 -7.14
N THR A 23 -5.98 2.28 -6.34
CA THR A 23 -4.96 3.15 -5.74
C THR A 23 -5.36 3.60 -4.34
N THR A 24 -4.37 3.67 -3.45
CA THR A 24 -4.48 4.29 -2.13
C THR A 24 -3.76 5.64 -2.17
N LEU A 25 -4.45 6.69 -1.71
CA LEU A 25 -3.87 8.02 -1.55
C LEU A 25 -3.88 8.42 -0.08
N VAL A 26 -2.83 9.13 0.34
CA VAL A 26 -2.84 9.82 1.63
C VAL A 26 -2.54 11.28 1.40
N TYR A 27 -3.43 12.14 1.92
CA TYR A 27 -3.27 13.58 1.96
C TYR A 27 -3.01 14.03 3.39
N VAL A 28 -2.05 14.93 3.57
CA VAL A 28 -1.80 15.63 4.83
C VAL A 28 -2.07 17.10 4.61
N LYS A 29 -2.85 17.70 5.52
CA LYS A 29 -3.19 19.13 5.47
C LYS A 29 -1.92 19.97 5.41
N GLU A 30 -1.93 21.01 4.58
CA GLU A 30 -0.78 21.88 4.26
C GLU A 30 0.43 21.22 3.56
N ARG A 31 0.44 19.89 3.36
CA ARG A 31 1.51 19.18 2.64
C ARG A 31 1.08 18.62 1.29
N GLY A 32 -0.21 18.38 1.11
CA GLY A 32 -0.73 17.75 -0.10
C GLY A 32 -0.73 16.23 -0.03
N ILE A 33 -0.71 15.58 -1.20
CA ILE A 33 -0.64 14.13 -1.32
C ILE A 33 0.78 13.66 -0.97
N VAL A 34 0.91 12.87 0.10
CA VAL A 34 2.18 12.32 0.59
C VAL A 34 2.36 10.84 0.23
N LEU A 35 1.28 10.15 -0.18
CA LEU A 35 1.31 8.77 -0.67
C LEU A 35 0.37 8.65 -1.87
N ASN A 36 0.87 7.99 -2.92
CA ASN A 36 0.07 7.55 -4.05
C ASN A 36 0.62 6.21 -4.53
N GLU A 37 0.03 5.12 -4.06
CA GLU A 37 0.47 3.75 -4.32
C GLU A 37 -0.67 2.92 -4.89
N PRO A 38 -0.40 1.94 -5.77
CA PRO A 38 -1.39 0.94 -6.14
C PRO A 38 -1.98 0.21 -4.93
N SER A 39 -3.28 -0.03 -4.92
CA SER A 39 -4.00 -0.79 -3.87
C SER A 39 -3.79 -2.29 -4.02
N VAL A 40 -2.55 -2.73 -3.89
CA VAL A 40 -2.16 -4.12 -4.06
C VAL A 40 -1.05 -4.49 -3.08
N LEU A 41 -1.07 -5.72 -2.63
CA LEU A 41 -0.04 -6.33 -1.81
C LEU A 41 0.20 -7.76 -2.26
N VAL A 42 1.40 -8.27 -2.04
CA VAL A 42 1.75 -9.68 -2.28
C VAL A 42 2.01 -10.33 -0.94
N VAL A 43 1.38 -11.47 -0.70
CA VAL A 43 1.59 -12.28 0.50
C VAL A 43 2.16 -13.65 0.15
N ASN A 44 2.84 -14.25 1.12
CA ASN A 44 3.07 -15.68 1.14
C ASN A 44 1.75 -16.41 1.46
N GLY A 45 1.33 -17.32 0.58
CA GLY A 45 0.08 -18.06 0.68
C GLY A 45 0.04 -19.10 1.80
N ASP A 46 1.19 -19.52 2.36
CA ASP A 46 1.22 -20.49 3.47
C ASP A 46 0.94 -19.84 4.83
N ASN A 47 1.53 -18.68 5.08
CA ASN A 47 1.54 -18.03 6.41
C ASN A 47 0.94 -16.62 6.42
N GLY A 48 0.55 -16.07 5.25
CA GLY A 48 -0.02 -14.73 5.13
C GLY A 48 0.99 -13.59 5.27
N GLU A 49 2.29 -13.88 5.34
CA GLU A 49 3.32 -12.85 5.50
C GLU A 49 3.35 -11.90 4.30
N ILE A 50 3.40 -10.59 4.57
CA ILE A 50 3.48 -9.55 3.53
C ILE A 50 4.88 -9.53 2.94
N ILE A 51 4.98 -9.77 1.63
CA ILE A 51 6.22 -9.76 0.87
C ILE A 51 6.46 -8.38 0.26
N ALA A 52 5.42 -7.77 -0.31
CA ALA A 52 5.50 -6.47 -0.96
C ALA A 52 4.15 -5.73 -0.89
N VAL A 53 4.18 -4.41 -0.98
CA VAL A 53 2.99 -3.54 -1.07
C VAL A 53 3.18 -2.47 -2.15
N GLY A 54 2.09 -1.89 -2.65
CA GLY A 54 2.16 -0.75 -3.56
C GLY A 54 2.79 -1.11 -4.91
N MET A 55 3.71 -0.26 -5.38
CA MET A 55 4.36 -0.42 -6.68
C MET A 55 5.12 -1.74 -6.80
N GLU A 56 5.85 -2.15 -5.77
CA GLU A 56 6.59 -3.42 -5.79
C GLU A 56 5.66 -4.61 -5.96
N ALA A 57 4.55 -4.64 -5.22
CA ALA A 57 3.52 -5.66 -5.37
C ALA A 57 2.85 -5.62 -6.76
N LYS A 58 2.64 -4.42 -7.32
CA LYS A 58 2.07 -4.26 -8.67
C LYS A 58 3.00 -4.82 -9.75
N LEU A 59 4.31 -4.66 -9.62
CA LEU A 59 5.29 -5.21 -10.58
C LEU A 59 5.33 -6.75 -10.56
N MET A 60 4.95 -7.36 -9.44
CA MET A 60 4.81 -8.81 -9.30
C MET A 60 3.46 -9.33 -9.83
N PHE A 61 2.48 -8.46 -10.07
CA PHE A 61 1.13 -8.83 -10.49
C PHE A 61 1.16 -9.58 -11.83
N GLY A 62 0.57 -10.79 -11.86
CA GLY A 62 0.60 -11.67 -13.03
C GLY A 62 1.95 -12.35 -13.29
N ARG A 63 2.92 -12.20 -12.38
CA ARG A 63 4.28 -12.77 -12.46
C ARG A 63 4.68 -13.47 -11.15
N THR A 64 3.72 -14.04 -10.43
CA THR A 64 3.93 -14.73 -9.15
C THR A 64 4.09 -16.24 -9.34
N PRO A 65 5.32 -16.79 -9.42
CA PRO A 65 5.55 -18.22 -9.39
C PRO A 65 5.38 -18.79 -7.97
N GLY A 66 4.94 -20.05 -7.85
CA GLY A 66 4.89 -20.75 -6.58
C GLY A 66 3.77 -20.28 -5.64
N LYS A 67 4.08 -20.14 -4.35
CA LYS A 67 3.11 -19.93 -3.26
C LYS A 67 2.83 -18.48 -2.89
N ILE A 68 3.18 -17.50 -3.72
CA ILE A 68 2.92 -16.08 -3.42
C ILE A 68 1.67 -15.61 -4.17
N THR A 69 0.84 -14.82 -3.50
CA THR A 69 -0.46 -14.39 -4.02
C THR A 69 -0.54 -12.87 -4.01
N ALA A 70 -0.85 -12.28 -5.15
CA ALA A 70 -1.17 -10.86 -5.23
C ALA A 70 -2.64 -10.62 -4.87
N ILE A 71 -2.90 -9.67 -3.97
CA ILE A 71 -4.21 -9.36 -3.41
C ILE A 71 -4.50 -7.87 -3.61
N ARG A 72 -5.70 -7.55 -4.09
CA ARG A 72 -6.30 -6.22 -3.96
C ARG A 72 -7.26 -6.25 -2.77
N PRO A 73 -6.96 -5.53 -1.67
CA PRO A 73 -7.75 -5.64 -0.45
C PRO A 73 -9.12 -4.95 -0.57
N MET A 74 -9.18 -3.88 -1.36
CA MET A 74 -10.42 -3.16 -1.64
C MET A 74 -11.10 -3.82 -2.85
N LYS A 75 -12.41 -4.07 -2.74
CA LYS A 75 -13.27 -4.64 -3.79
C LYS A 75 -14.49 -3.75 -3.98
N ASP A 76 -15.04 -3.77 -5.19
CA ASP A 76 -16.37 -3.22 -5.49
C ASP A 76 -17.47 -4.16 -4.96
#